data_AF-A0A7V5QZE6-F1
#
_entry.id   AF-A0A7V5QZE6-F1
#
_cell.length_a   1.000
_cell.length_b   1.000
_cell.length_c   1.000
_cell.angle_alpha   90.00
_cell.angle_beta   90.00
_cell.angle_gamma   90.00
#
_symmetry.space_group_name_H-M   'P 1'
#
loop_
_entity.id
_entity.type
_entity.pdbx_description
1 polymer ?
#
loop_
_entity_poly.entity_id
_entity_poly.type
_entity_poly.pdbx_seq_one_letter_code
_entity_poly.pdbx_strand_id
1 'polypeptide(L)' 'IQTMELLWDDLCKKPEQIESPDWHLDELQHREQMVAEGKAEYTDLETVKKEIIKEIE' A
#
# COMPACT_ATOMS: atom_id res chain seq x y z
N ILE A 1 -4.90 -7.74 -18.56
CA ILE A 1 -4.94 -7.64 -17.09
C ILE A 1 -4.49 -8.94 -16.41
N GLN A 2 -4.89 -10.11 -16.92
CA GLN A 2 -4.51 -11.44 -16.39
C GLN A 2 -3.01 -11.67 -16.12
N THR A 3 -2.11 -11.14 -16.95
CA THR A 3 -0.65 -11.31 -16.73
C THR A 3 -0.16 -10.66 -15.43
N MET A 4 -0.69 -9.48 -15.07
CA MET A 4 -0.32 -8.79 -13.83
C MET A 4 -0.87 -9.51 -12.60
N GLU A 5 -2.09 -10.06 -12.71
CA GLU A 5 -2.69 -10.86 -11.63
C GLU A 5 -1.92 -12.17 -11.40
N LEU A 6 -1.50 -12.85 -12.48
CA LEU A 6 -0.68 -14.05 -12.39
C LEU A 6 0.69 -13.76 -11.78
N LEU A 7 1.33 -12.66 -12.18
CA LEU A 7 2.58 -12.22 -11.58
C LEU A 7 2.39 -11.94 -10.09
N TRP A 8 1.33 -11.21 -9.73
CA TRP A 8 1.03 -10.88 -8.36
C TRP A 8 0.76 -12.14 -7.50
N ASP A 9 -0.02 -13.09 -8.01
CA ASP A 9 -0.29 -14.37 -7.35
C ASP A 9 0.99 -15.20 -7.15
N ASP A 10 1.89 -15.20 -8.13
CA ASP A 10 3.17 -15.89 -8.02
C ASP A 10 4.09 -15.25 -6.96
N LEU A 11 4.19 -13.92 -6.95
CA LEU A 11 4.95 -13.18 -5.93
C LEU A 11 4.40 -13.43 -4.52
N CYS A 12 3.07 -13.51 -4.37
CA CYS A 12 2.42 -13.76 -3.07
C CYS A 12 2.67 -15.17 -2.51
N LYS A 13 3.08 -16.15 -3.32
CA LYS A 13 3.29 -17.54 -2.85
C LYS A 13 4.56 -17.69 -2.00
N LYS A 14 5.56 -16.83 -2.19
CA LYS A 14 6.85 -16.91 -1.50
C LYS A 14 7.35 -15.51 -1.14
N PRO A 15 6.60 -14.78 -0.30
CA PRO A 15 6.91 -13.39 0.01
C PRO A 15 8.25 -13.25 0.73
N GLU A 16 8.71 -14.27 1.45
CA GLU A 16 10.00 -14.23 2.16
C GLU A 16 11.21 -14.33 1.22
N GLN A 17 11.00 -14.74 -0.03
CA GLN A 17 12.08 -14.82 -1.04
C GLN A 17 12.41 -13.46 -1.67
N ILE A 18 11.62 -12.43 -1.37
CA ILE A 18 11.79 -11.10 -1.91
C ILE A 18 12.08 -10.16 -0.75
N GLU A 19 13.34 -9.76 -0.62
CA GLU A 19 13.73 -8.77 0.38
C GLU A 19 13.05 -7.44 0.07
N SER A 20 12.49 -6.82 1.10
CA SER A 20 11.97 -5.46 0.97
C SER A 20 13.13 -4.49 0.73
N PRO A 21 13.02 -3.56 -0.22
CA PRO A 21 14.03 -2.53 -0.40
C PRO A 21 14.21 -1.69 0.87
N ASP A 22 15.43 -1.19 1.12
CA ASP A 22 15.74 -0.42 2.32
C ASP A 22 14.79 0.77 2.55
N TRP A 23 14.39 1.45 1.46
CA TRP A 23 13.49 2.61 1.52
C TRP A 23 12.06 2.28 1.98
N HIS A 24 11.63 1.02 1.97
CA HIS A 24 10.32 0.64 2.51
C HIS A 24 10.20 0.99 3.99
N LEU A 25 11.25 0.73 4.77
CA LEU A 25 11.25 1.03 6.19
C LEU A 25 11.23 2.54 6.43
N ASP A 26 12.04 3.28 5.68
CA ASP A 26 12.12 4.74 5.78
C ASP A 26 10.75 5.40 5.51
N GLU A 27 10.03 4.92 4.49
CA GLU A 27 8.69 5.40 4.15
C GLU A 27 7.66 5.06 5.23
N LEU A 28 7.71 3.85 5.81
CA LEU A 28 6.82 3.47 6.91
C LEU A 28 7.05 4.35 8.15
N GLN A 29 8.31 4.56 8.53
CA GLN A 29 8.68 5.43 9.66
C GLN A 29 8.23 6.87 9.41
N HIS A 30 8.43 7.38 8.20
CA HIS A 30 7.98 8.72 7.83
C HIS A 30 6.45 8.86 7.99
N ARG A 31 5.68 7.87 7.53
CA ARG A 31 4.21 7.86 7.65
C ARG A 31 3.75 7.76 9.10
N GLU A 32 4.38 6.92 9.90
CA GLU A 32 4.08 6.81 11.34
C GLU A 32 4.32 8.15 12.05
N GLN A 33 5.43 8.84 11.73
CA GLN A 33 5.70 10.17 12.26
C GLN A 33 4.62 11.18 11.84
N MET A 34 4.20 11.17 10.59
CA MET A 34 3.13 12.06 10.10
C MET A 34 1.81 11.84 10.86
N VAL A 35 1.47 10.59 11.19
CA VAL A 35 0.30 10.28 12.03
C VAL A 35 0.49 10.79 13.46
N ALA A 36 1.65 10.57 14.06
CA ALA A 36 1.96 11.05 15.41
C ALA A 36 1.93 12.58 15.52
N GLU A 37 2.32 13.29 14.45
CA GLU A 37 2.26 14.74 14.33
C GLU A 37 0.85 15.27 14.00
N GLY A 38 -0.14 14.39 13.79
CA GLY A 38 -1.51 14.76 13.42
C GLY A 38 -1.65 15.28 11.99
N LYS A 39 -0.67 15.00 11.12
CA LYS A 39 -0.66 15.40 9.71
C LYS A 39 -1.23 14.34 8.77
N ALA A 40 -1.45 13.12 9.29
CA ALA A 40 -2.07 12.01 8.57
C ALA A 40 -2.96 11.22 9.54
N GLU A 41 -3.91 10.48 8.98
CA GLU A 41 -4.79 9.60 9.73
C GLU A 41 -4.95 8.26 9.02
N TYR A 42 -5.25 7.22 9.81
CA TYR A 42 -5.66 5.94 9.24
C TYR A 42 -7.11 6.03 8.79
N THR A 43 -7.38 5.53 7.60
CA THR A 43 -8.73 5.49 7.03
C THR A 43 -9.02 4.09 6.50
N ASP A 44 -10.31 3.78 6.42
CA ASP A 44 -10.79 2.51 5.90
C ASP A 44 -10.56 2.42 4.38
N LEU A 45 -9.95 1.32 3.94
CA LEU A 45 -9.57 1.14 2.55
C LEU A 45 -10.78 1.09 1.60
N GLU A 46 -11.89 0.49 2.02
CA GLU A 46 -13.11 0.42 1.19
C GLU A 46 -13.76 1.79 1.03
N THR A 47 -13.66 2.64 2.04
CA THR A 47 -14.09 4.04 1.98
C THR A 47 -13.27 4.82 0.97
N VAL A 48 -11.93 4.75 1.06
CA VAL A 48 -11.02 5.43 0.11
C VAL A 48 -11.23 4.96 -1.32
N LYS A 49 -11.41 3.65 -1.55
CA LYS A 49 -11.68 3.12 -2.89
C LYS A 49 -12.94 3.75 -3.49
N LYS A 50 -14.03 3.86 -2.71
CA LYS A 50 -15.28 4.47 -3.17
C LYS A 50 -15.10 5.95 -3.51
N GLU A 51 -14.36 6.68 -2.71
CA GLU A 51 -14.06 8.10 -2.95
C GLU A 51 -13.24 8.29 -4.24
N ILE A 52 -12.19 7.48 -4.44
CA ILE A 52 -11.36 7.53 -5.65
C ILE A 52 -12.19 7.20 -6.90
N ILE A 53 -13.03 6.16 -6.84
CA ILE A 53 -13.90 5.78 -7.97
C ILE A 53 -14.85 6.93 -8.31
N LYS A 54 -15.49 7.53 -7.31
CA LYS A 54 -16.41 8.66 -7.49
C LYS A 54 -15.73 9.89 -8.11
N GLU A 55 -14.45 10.15 -7.80
CA GLU A 55 -13.71 11.31 -8.31
C GLU A 55 -13.24 11.12 -9.77
N ILE A 56 -13.13 9.87 -10.23
CA ILE A 56 -12.69 9.52 -11.59
C ILE A 56 -13.86 9.45 -12.59
N GLU A 57 -15.10 9.28 -12.09
CA GLU A 57 -16.35 9.29 -12.88
C GLU A 57 -16.80 10.71 -13.28
#